data_AF-A0A7L2K1S4-F1
#
_entry.id   AF-A0A7L2K1S4-F1
#
_cell.length_a   1.000
_cell.length_b   1.000
_cell.length_c   1.000
_cell.angle_alpha   90.00
_cell.angle_beta   90.00
_cell.angle_gamma   90.00
#
_symmetry.space_group_name_H-M   'P 1'
#
loop_
_entity.id
_entity.type
_entity.pdbx_description
1 polymer ?
#
loop_
_entity_poly.entity_id
_entity_poly.type
_entity_poly.pdbx_seq_one_letter_code
_entity_poly.pdbx_strand_id
1 'polypeptide(L)' 'RLCSFLGRALSPAALDAVVANASFVAMSHNPMSNFSLSPGFILDQQRGPFLRKG' A
#
# COMPACT_ATOMS: atom_id res chain seq x y z
N ARG A 1 -15.45 -9.65 -2.34
CA ARG A 1 -14.95 -10.29 -3.58
C ARG A 1 -13.61 -11.00 -3.33
N LEU A 2 -12.52 -10.30 -2.96
CA LEU A 2 -11.23 -10.95 -2.66
C LEU A 2 -11.29 -11.93 -1.48
N CYS A 3 -11.90 -11.55 -0.36
CA CYS A 3 -12.09 -12.43 0.80
C CYS A 3 -12.82 -13.74 0.43
N SER A 4 -13.90 -13.64 -0.34
CA SER A 4 -14.66 -14.80 -0.84
C SER A 4 -13.85 -15.65 -1.81
N PHE A 5 -13.12 -15.02 -2.74
CA PHE A 5 -12.24 -15.70 -3.69
C PHE A 5 -11.12 -16.49 -2.98
N LEU A 6 -10.53 -15.90 -1.94
CA LEU A 6 -9.49 -16.53 -1.12
C LEU A 6 -10.03 -17.51 -0.08
N GLY A 7 -11.35 -17.67 0.04
CA GLY A 7 -11.98 -18.49 1.08
C GLY A 7 -11.69 -18.01 2.51
N ARG A 8 -11.38 -16.72 2.70
CA ARG A 8 -11.05 -16.14 4.01
C ARG A 8 -12.06 -15.05 4.37
N ALA A 9 -12.98 -15.36 5.28
CA ALA A 9 -13.87 -14.36 5.85
C ALA A 9 -13.09 -13.46 6.83
N LEU A 10 -13.38 -12.16 6.79
CA LEU A 10 -12.86 -11.18 7.73
C LEU A 10 -14.02 -10.64 8.57
N SER A 11 -13.73 -10.29 9.83
CA SER A 11 -14.65 -9.49 10.62
C SER A 11 -14.81 -8.10 10.00
N PRO A 12 -15.91 -7.37 10.28
CA PRO A 12 -16.09 -6.00 9.80
C PRO A 12 -14.91 -5.10 10.14
N ALA A 13 -14.43 -5.15 11.39
CA ALA A 13 -13.27 -4.35 11.83
C ALA A 13 -11.97 -4.72 11.08
N ALA A 14 -11.75 -6.00 10.77
CA ALA A 14 -10.59 -6.42 9.99
C ALA A 14 -10.69 -5.97 8.54
N LEU A 15 -11.90 -5.98 7.96
CA LEU A 15 -12.14 -5.45 6.62
C LEU A 15 -11.88 -3.93 6.57
N ASP A 16 -12.37 -3.17 7.54
CA ASP A 16 -12.13 -1.72 7.64
C ASP A 16 -10.64 -1.42 7.77
N ALA A 17 -9.91 -2.20 8.57
CA ALA A 17 -8.47 -2.08 8.70
C ALA A 17 -7.75 -2.34 7.36
N VAL A 18 -8.17 -3.34 6.57
CA VAL A 18 -7.61 -3.59 5.23
C VAL A 18 -7.86 -2.40 4.31
N VAL A 19 -9.09 -1.87 4.29
CA VAL A 19 -9.45 -0.71 3.46
C VAL A 19 -8.62 0.52 3.82
N ALA A 20 -8.49 0.82 5.12
CA ALA A 20 -7.71 1.96 5.60
C ALA A 20 -6.23 1.84 5.22
N ASN A 21 -5.61 0.67 5.47
CA ASN A 21 -4.18 0.46 5.21
C ASN A 21 -3.83 0.31 3.72
N ALA A 22 -4.78 -0.17 2.90
CA ALA A 22 -4.60 -0.28 1.45
C ALA A 22 -4.96 1.01 0.69
N SER A 23 -5.36 2.07 1.39
CA SER A 23 -5.61 3.37 0.76
C SER A 23 -4.32 3.97 0.18
N PHE A 24 -4.44 4.73 -0.91
CA PHE A 24 -3.28 5.40 -1.53
C PHE A 24 -2.52 6.25 -0.52
N VAL A 25 -3.24 7.02 0.32
CA VAL A 25 -2.63 7.86 1.35
C VAL A 25 -1.86 7.02 2.38
N ALA A 26 -2.42 5.92 2.87
CA ALA A 26 -1.71 5.09 3.84
C ALA A 26 -0.47 4.44 3.21
N MET A 27 -0.60 3.93 1.98
CA MET A 27 0.49 3.26 1.28
C MET A 27 1.60 4.23 0.84
N SER A 28 1.27 5.47 0.46
CA SER A 28 2.24 6.49 0.03
C SER A 28 3.12 7.00 1.18
N HIS A 29 2.64 6.93 2.43
CA HIS A 29 3.41 7.28 3.62
C HIS A 29 4.13 6.10 4.28
N ASN A 30 3.79 4.85 3.94
CA ASN A 30 4.42 3.67 4.52
C ASN A 30 5.72 3.29 3.77
N PRO A 31 6.91 3.35 4.40
CA PRO A 31 8.20 3.04 3.78
C PRO A 31 8.29 1.63 3.18
N MET A 32 7.53 0.67 3.73
CA MET A 32 7.50 -0.71 3.26
C MET A 32 6.70 -0.89 1.97
N SER A 33 5.88 0.09 1.58
CA SER A 33 5.05 0.05 0.37
C SER A 33 5.33 1.17 -0.63
N ASN A 34 5.89 2.30 -0.21
CA ASN A 34 6.16 3.45 -1.09
C ASN A 34 7.55 3.41 -1.77
N PHE A 35 8.33 2.35 -1.53
CA PHE A 35 9.65 2.12 -2.11
C PHE A 35 10.72 3.16 -1.72
N SER A 36 10.52 3.94 -0.65
CA SER A 36 11.53 4.91 -0.18
C SER A 36 12.81 4.25 0.33
N LEU A 37 12.73 2.97 0.71
CA LEU A 37 13.88 2.17 1.15
C LEU A 37 14.70 1.58 -0.01
N SER A 38 14.28 1.79 -1.26
CA SER A 38 15.03 1.32 -2.43
C SER A 38 16.33 2.12 -2.61
N PRO A 39 17.46 1.48 -2.94
CA PRO A 39 18.67 2.19 -3.33
C PRO A 39 18.42 3.17 -4.49
N GLY A 40 19.02 4.36 -4.43
CA GLY A 40 18.80 5.42 -5.43
C GLY A 40 19.18 5.05 -6.87
N PHE A 41 20.08 4.08 -7.06
CA PHE A 41 20.42 3.56 -8.39
C PHE A 41 19.33 2.67 -8.99
N ILE A 42 18.41 2.15 -8.16
CA ILE A 42 17.22 1.39 -8.60
C ILE A 42 16.04 2.36 -8.77
N LEU A 43 15.84 3.25 -7.79
CA LEU A 43 14.75 4.22 -7.82
C LEU A 43 15.19 5.56 -7.23
N ASP A 44 15.37 6.55 -8.09
CA ASP A 44 15.70 7.92 -7.71
C ASP A 44 14.44 8.69 -7.31
N GLN A 45 14.13 8.68 -6.01
CA GLN A 45 12.98 9.37 -5.42
C GLN A 45 13.07 10.91 -5.53
N GLN A 46 14.24 11.49 -5.85
CA GLN A 46 14.37 12.94 -6.06
C GLN A 46 13.71 13.40 -7.38
N ARG A 47 13.55 12.49 -8.34
CA ARG A 47 12.83 12.75 -9.59
C ARG A 47 11.31 12.59 -9.46
N GLY A 48 10.87 12.05 -8.33
CA GLY A 48 9.47 11.90 -7.98
C GLY A 48 9.21 10.62 -7.18
N PRO A 49 8.10 10.59 -6.40
CA PRO A 49 7.75 9.43 -5.61
C PRO A 49 7.22 8.28 -6.47
N PHE A 50 7.44 7.04 -6.02
CA PHE A 50 6.85 5.85 -6.66
C PHE A 50 5.32 5.92 -6.73
N LEU A 51 4.69 6.22 -5.58
CA LEU A 51 3.25 6.43 -5.47
C LEU A 51 2.93 7.91 -5.69
N ARG A 52 2.92 8.34 -6.96
CA ARG A 52 2.75 9.75 -7.36
C ARG A 52 1.29 10.22 -7.41
N LYS A 53 0.38 9.37 -7.89
CA LYS A 53 -1.07 9.61 -7.96
C LYS A 53 -1.79 8.26 -7.86
N GLY A 54 -2.93 8.23 -7.16
CA GLY A 54 -3.78 7.05 -6.96
C GLY A 54 -4.84 7.32 -5.92
#